data_AF-A0A5B8LJ73-F1
#
_entry.id   AF-A0A5B8LJ73-F1
#
_cell.length_a   1.000
_cell.length_b   1.000
_cell.length_c   1.000
_cell.angle_alpha   90.00
_cell.angle_beta   90.00
_cell.angle_gamma   90.00
#
_symmetry.space_group_name_H-M   'P 1'
#
loop_
_entity.id
_entity.type
_entity.pdbx_description
1 polymer ?
#
loop_
_entity_poly.entity_id
_entity_poly.type
_entity_poly.pdbx_seq_one_letter_code
_entity_poly.pdbx_strand_id
1 'polypeptide(L)'
;MPIPHDNFDARIREVLVKHGRFPVDALSPSGNDDLYEAGMTSHATVNVMLALEGEFDVEFPDEMLNRSVFVSIASIRDALVTIGGT
;
A
#
# COMPACT_ATOMS: atom_id res chain seq x y z
N MET A 1 15.50 21.70 4.26
CA MET A 1 14.10 21.38 3.91
C MET A 1 13.99 19.87 3.98
N PRO A 2 13.26 19.29 4.95
CA PRO A 2 13.04 17.86 4.95
C PRO A 2 12.21 17.52 3.72
N ILE A 3 12.62 16.49 2.98
CA ILE A 3 11.81 15.93 1.91
C ILE A 3 10.53 15.42 2.61
N PRO A 4 9.31 15.81 2.19
CA PRO A 4 8.10 15.34 2.87
C PRO A 4 7.90 13.87 2.51
N HIS A 5 8.31 12.97 3.42
CA HIS A 5 7.99 11.53 3.33
C HIS A 5 6.47 11.29 3.39
N ASP A 6 5.71 12.31 3.83
CA ASP A 6 4.25 12.30 3.96
C ASP A 6 3.53 12.03 2.63
N ASN A 7 4.11 12.39 1.49
CA ASN A 7 3.40 12.31 0.21
C ASN A 7 3.28 10.86 -0.31
N PHE A 8 4.27 10.00 -0.02
CA PHE A 8 4.26 8.61 -0.53
C PHE A 8 3.30 7.74 0.28
N ASP A 9 3.41 7.78 1.62
CA ASP A 9 2.54 7.02 2.51
C ASP A 9 1.08 7.53 2.46
N ALA A 10 0.87 8.84 2.22
CA ALA A 10 -0.47 9.38 1.99
C ALA A 10 -1.12 8.82 0.73
N ARG A 11 -0.38 8.73 -0.39
CA ARG A 11 -0.89 8.13 -1.65
C ARG A 11 -1.24 6.66 -1.48
N ILE A 12 -0.38 5.87 -0.81
CA ILE A 12 -0.68 4.47 -0.49
C ILE A 12 -1.95 4.38 0.37
N ARG A 13 -2.08 5.24 1.39
CA ARG A 13 -3.27 5.28 2.25
C ARG A 13 -4.54 5.61 1.45
N GLU A 14 -4.48 6.57 0.53
CA GLU A 14 -5.61 6.87 -0.35
C GLU A 14 -6.03 5.67 -1.19
N VAL A 15 -5.07 4.94 -1.77
CA VAL A 15 -5.35 3.72 -2.53
C VAL A 15 -6.00 2.66 -1.64
N LEU A 16 -5.50 2.48 -0.42
CA LEU A 16 -6.08 1.53 0.55
C LEU A 16 -7.51 1.92 0.95
N VAL A 17 -7.79 3.19 1.21
CA VAL A 17 -9.15 3.65 1.55
C VAL A 17 -10.10 3.42 0.37
N LYS A 18 -9.68 3.76 -0.85
CA LYS A 18 -10.51 3.65 -2.06
C LYS A 18 -10.75 2.20 -2.49
N HIS A 19 -9.70 1.37 -2.47
CA HIS A 19 -9.73 0.02 -3.07
C HIS A 19 -9.70 -1.11 -2.04
N GLY A 20 -9.12 -0.86 -0.86
CA GLY A 20 -9.08 -1.79 0.27
C GLY A 20 -10.35 -1.80 1.12
N ARG A 21 -11.28 -0.85 0.87
CA ARG A 21 -12.51 -0.63 1.65
C ARG A 21 -12.25 -0.32 3.13
N PHE A 22 -11.11 0.30 3.42
CA PHE A 22 -10.81 0.79 4.76
C PHE A 22 -11.56 2.10 5.04
N PRO A 23 -12.12 2.28 6.26
CA PRO A 23 -12.44 3.60 6.76
C PRO A 23 -11.19 4.50 6.71
N VAL A 24 -11.37 5.79 6.43
CA VAL A 24 -10.27 6.77 6.37
C VAL A 24 -9.43 6.77 7.65
N ASP A 25 -10.06 6.50 8.79
CA ASP A 25 -9.44 6.50 10.12
C ASP A 25 -8.91 5.11 10.56
N ALA A 26 -9.07 4.07 9.75
CA ALA A 26 -8.69 2.70 10.15
C ALA A 26 -7.19 2.41 10.02
N LEU A 27 -6.41 3.31 9.40
CA LEU A 27 -5.00 3.10 9.10
C LEU A 27 -4.14 4.04 9.93
N SER A 28 -3.33 3.49 10.83
CA SER A 28 -2.43 4.27 11.68
C SER A 28 -1.53 5.19 10.86
N PRO A 29 -1.22 6.40 11.37
CA PRO A 29 -0.21 7.27 10.79
C PRO A 29 1.15 6.59 10.65
N SER A 30 1.47 5.62 11.53
CA SER A 30 2.77 4.93 11.54
C SER A 30 2.98 3.96 10.38
N GLY A 31 1.90 3.52 9.71
CA GLY A 31 1.97 2.61 8.56
C GLY A 31 2.41 1.17 8.88
N ASN A 32 2.54 0.81 10.16
CA ASN A 32 2.97 -0.50 10.63
C ASN A 32 1.81 -1.45 10.98
N ASP A 33 0.57 -1.02 10.83
CA ASP A 33 -0.59 -1.86 11.14
C ASP A 33 -0.69 -3.04 10.16
N ASP A 34 -1.10 -4.20 10.68
CA ASP A 34 -1.44 -5.34 9.84
C ASP A 34 -2.78 -5.07 9.14
N LEU A 35 -2.72 -4.88 7.83
CA LEU A 35 -3.87 -4.57 7.00
C LEU A 35 -4.90 -5.70 7.00
N TYR A 36 -4.48 -6.96 7.12
CA TYR A 36 -5.39 -8.10 7.21
C TYR A 36 -6.13 -8.13 8.55
N GLU A 37 -5.46 -7.76 9.65
CA GLU A 37 -6.14 -7.58 10.93
C GLU A 37 -7.11 -6.39 10.91
N ALA A 38 -6.77 -5.33 10.17
CA ALA A 38 -7.63 -4.17 9.96
C ALA A 38 -8.82 -4.46 9.01
N GLY A 39 -8.89 -5.63 8.37
CA GLY A 39 -10.00 -6.06 7.52
C GLY A 39 -9.70 -6.23 6.03
N MET A 40 -8.43 -6.18 5.60
CA MET A 40 -8.02 -6.50 4.23
C MET A 40 -8.46 -7.93 3.90
N THR A 41 -9.18 -8.09 2.78
CA THR A 41 -9.50 -9.41 2.23
C THR A 41 -8.58 -9.72 1.06
N SER A 42 -8.41 -11.00 0.71
CA SER A 42 -7.57 -11.39 -0.44
C SER A 42 -8.02 -10.74 -1.76
N HIS A 43 -9.33 -10.53 -1.95
CA HIS A 43 -9.85 -9.84 -3.13
C HIS A 43 -9.55 -8.33 -3.10
N ALA A 44 -9.60 -7.71 -1.92
CA ALA A 44 -9.19 -6.32 -1.74
C ALA A 44 -7.69 -6.13 -2.03
N THR A 45 -6.85 -7.08 -1.65
CA THR A 45 -5.41 -7.06 -1.95
C THR A 45 -5.13 -6.94 -3.45
N VAL A 46 -5.83 -7.69 -4.31
CA VAL A 46 -5.66 -7.61 -5.77
C VAL A 46 -6.09 -6.23 -6.31
N ASN A 47 -7.21 -5.69 -5.83
CA ASN A 47 -7.66 -4.37 -6.24
C ASN A 47 -6.70 -3.26 -5.81
N VAL A 48 -6.13 -3.38 -4.61
CA VAL A 48 -5.11 -2.46 -4.09
C VAL A 48 -3.84 -2.55 -4.94
N MET A 49 -3.36 -3.75 -5.24
CA MET A 49 -2.19 -3.97 -6.10
C MET A 49 -2.35 -3.26 -7.45
N LEU A 50 -3.44 -3.54 -8.18
CA LEU A 50 -3.69 -2.91 -9.49
C LEU A 50 -3.78 -1.38 -9.40
N ALA A 51 -4.35 -0.86 -8.30
CA ALA A 51 -4.44 0.58 -8.08
C ALA A 51 -3.08 1.20 -7.75
N LEU A 52 -2.21 0.49 -7.00
CA LEU A 52 -0.85 0.94 -6.73
C LEU A 52 0.00 0.95 -8.01
N GLU A 53 -0.13 -0.06 -8.86
CA GLU A 53 0.52 -0.10 -10.18
C GLU A 53 0.14 1.12 -11.03
N GLY A 54 -1.15 1.42 -11.12
CA GLY A 54 -1.62 2.59 -11.88
C GLY A 54 -1.27 3.94 -11.24
N GLU A 55 -1.23 4.02 -9.90
CA GLU A 55 -0.91 5.26 -9.19
C GLU A 55 0.59 5.59 -9.27
N PHE A 56 1.45 4.59 -9.15
CA PHE A 56 2.90 4.76 -9.12
C PHE A 56 3.58 4.48 -10.47
N ASP A 57 2.82 4.11 -11.51
CA ASP A 57 3.32 3.75 -12.85
C ASP A 57 4.37 2.62 -12.78
N VAL A 58 4.05 1.58 -12.01
CA VAL A 58 4.90 0.40 -11.76
C VAL A 58 4.15 -0.91 -11.99
N GLU A 59 4.87 -2.02 -12.10
CA GLU A 59 4.30 -3.38 -12.13
C GLU A 59 4.91 -4.23 -11.01
N PHE A 60 4.07 -4.93 -10.24
CA PHE A 60 4.54 -5.86 -9.23
C PHE A 60 4.92 -7.21 -9.87
N PRO A 61 6.16 -7.68 -9.72
CA PRO A 61 6.54 -8.99 -10.23
C PRO A 61 5.88 -10.12 -9.43
N ASP A 62 5.62 -11.27 -10.06
CA ASP A 62 4.95 -12.44 -9.43
C ASP A 62 5.56 -12.86 -8.09
N GLU A 63 6.88 -12.72 -7.93
CA GLU A 63 7.59 -13.03 -6.69
C GLU A 63 7.21 -12.12 -5.50
N MET A 64 6.75 -10.90 -5.79
CA MET A 64 6.28 -9.91 -4.81
C MET A 64 4.77 -9.98 -4.56
N LEU A 65 4.03 -10.82 -5.31
CA LEU A 65 2.58 -11.02 -5.14
C LEU A 65 2.25 -11.93 -3.95
N ASN A 66 2.81 -11.63 -2.79
CA ASN A 66 2.66 -12.42 -1.57
C ASN A 66 2.10 -11.58 -0.42
N ARG A 67 1.52 -12.28 0.57
CA ARG A 67 0.89 -11.66 1.75
C ARG A 67 1.83 -10.71 2.49
N SER A 68 3.12 -11.02 2.55
CA SER A 68 4.11 -10.23 3.30
C SER A 68 4.34 -8.85 2.68
N VAL A 69 4.17 -8.68 1.37
CA VAL A 69 4.28 -7.38 0.70
C VAL A 69 3.09 -6.47 1.03
N PHE A 70 1.89 -7.05 1.11
CA PHE A 70 0.65 -6.33 1.37
C PHE A 70 0.20 -6.37 2.84
N VAL A 71 1.10 -6.75 3.76
CA VAL A 71 0.78 -6.86 5.19
C VAL A 71 0.64 -5.49 5.86
N SER A 72 1.38 -4.48 5.40
CA SER A 72 1.40 -3.14 6.01
C SER A 72 1.69 -2.07 4.97
N ILE A 73 1.39 -0.80 5.27
CA ILE A 73 1.74 0.34 4.41
C ILE A 73 3.26 0.43 4.27
N ALA A 74 4.01 0.19 5.36
CA ALA A 74 5.47 0.20 5.33
C ALA A 74 6.03 -0.87 4.37
N SER A 75 5.46 -2.07 4.37
CA SER A 75 5.85 -3.15 3.44
C SER A 75 5.53 -2.81 1.98
N ILE A 76 4.36 -2.23 1.73
CA ILE A 76 3.96 -1.77 0.40
C ILE A 76 4.91 -0.68 -0.08
N ARG A 77 5.24 0.30 0.78
CA ARG A 77 6.21 1.34 0.46
C ARG A 77 7.56 0.74 0.08
N ASP A 78 8.11 -0.14 0.90
CA ASP A 78 9.41 -0.76 0.62
C ASP A 78 9.40 -1.53 -0.70
N ALA A 79 8.29 -2.22 -1.00
CA ALA A 79 8.12 -2.91 -2.27
C ALA A 79 8.09 -1.93 -3.45
N LEU A 80 7.29 -0.86 -3.36
CA LEU A 80 7.23 0.18 -4.40
C LEU A 80 8.58 0.85 -4.63
N VAL A 81 9.31 1.17 -3.56
CA VAL A 81 10.67 1.74 -3.66
C VAL A 81 11.63 0.74 -4.33
N THR A 82 11.50 -0.55 -4.04
CA THR A 82 12.34 -1.60 -4.64
C THR A 82 12.12 -1.71 -6.14
N ILE A 83 10.87 -1.60 -6.61
CA ILE A 83 10.52 -1.68 -8.04
C ILE A 83 10.64 -0.35 -8.78
N GLY A 84 10.95 0.74 -8.07
CA GLY A 84 11.23 2.06 -8.65
C GLY A 84 10.05 3.04 -8.70
N GLY A 85 9.01 2.84 -7.90
CA GLY A 85 7.90 3.79 -7.77
C GLY A 85 8.37 5.11 -7.16
N THR A 86 7.91 6.23 -7.73
CA THR A 86 8.28 7.61 -7.33
C THR A 86 7.09 8.49 -6.99
#